data_AF-A0A7C6LCZ1-F1
#
_entry.id   AF-A0A7C6LCZ1-F1
#
_cell.length_a   1.000
_cell.length_b   1.000
_cell.length_c   1.000
_cell.angle_alpha   90.00
_cell.angle_beta   90.00
_cell.angle_gamma   90.00
#
_symmetry.space_group_name_H-M   'P 1'
#
loop_
_entity.id
_entity.type
_entity.pdbx_description
1 polymer ?
#
loop_
_entity_poly.entity_id
_entity_poly.type
_entity_poly.pdbx_seq_one_letter_code
_entity_poly.pdbx_strand_id
1 'polypeptide(L)'
;MLVKEAKEEAYRWVMEEGIRIPKLRGAFLHGSINWLSDDAVFPEDSDLDIMLVIDAKDPGLKLGKFVYHDILLEVSFLPKDEIDSADKVLGAYHLAGSFRAPSILFDPYGELTAVHKVAAKEFAARRWVEQRCRNAMEKILEGCRQDPDAPFPQQVNSWLFPTGITTHVLLTAGLKNPTVRRRYMAVRSLLAEYGRLEFHEELLALLGCGSMSRIQVGSHLLELTEVFDIAKKVQRTPFFFSSDLTDAARHLVIDASWKMISSGYHREAVFWITATYVRCIQVISSDGTEEQLRRADRGFRRLLADLGVEDTTDLQQRIADLKAALPRVWQTAEAIMDANPEIED
;
A
#
# COMPACT_ATOMS: atom_id res chain seq x y z
N MET A 1 2.50 -18.28 -14.88
CA MET A 1 2.21 -19.04 -13.65
C MET A 1 0.79 -18.75 -13.21
N LEU A 2 0.07 -19.76 -12.73
CA LEU A 2 -1.26 -19.61 -12.12
C LEU A 2 -1.14 -19.19 -10.66
N VAL A 3 -2.19 -18.59 -10.11
CA VAL A 3 -2.24 -18.17 -8.71
C VAL A 3 -1.99 -19.33 -7.75
N LYS A 4 -2.56 -20.52 -8.00
CA LYS A 4 -2.31 -21.71 -7.17
C LYS A 4 -0.83 -22.10 -7.12
N GLU A 5 -0.16 -22.07 -8.26
CA GLU A 5 1.27 -22.41 -8.37
C GLU A 5 2.10 -21.40 -7.57
N ALA A 6 1.75 -20.10 -7.64
CA ALA A 6 2.42 -19.08 -6.84
C ALA A 6 2.22 -19.28 -5.33
N LYS A 7 1.01 -19.67 -4.90
CA LYS A 7 0.72 -20.00 -3.49
C LYS A 7 1.51 -21.24 -3.02
N GLU A 8 1.67 -22.24 -3.88
CA GLU A 8 2.47 -23.44 -3.59
C GLU A 8 3.97 -23.10 -3.43
N GLU A 9 4.52 -22.21 -4.25
CA GLU A 9 5.90 -21.74 -4.09
C GLU A 9 6.09 -20.94 -2.79
N ALA A 10 5.13 -20.09 -2.42
CA ALA A 10 5.14 -19.38 -1.15
C ALA A 10 5.09 -20.35 0.05
N TYR A 11 4.23 -21.36 -0.02
CA TYR A 11 4.18 -22.43 0.97
C TYR A 11 5.52 -23.16 1.08
N ARG A 12 6.12 -23.53 -0.06
CA ARG A 12 7.42 -24.21 -0.10
C ARG A 12 8.50 -23.35 0.57
N TRP A 13 8.58 -22.07 0.22
CA TRP A 13 9.54 -21.15 0.85
C TRP A 13 9.35 -21.07 2.37
N VAL A 14 8.11 -20.98 2.85
CA VAL A 14 7.82 -20.97 4.30
C VAL A 14 8.32 -22.26 4.96
N MET A 15 8.07 -23.41 4.35
CA MET A 15 8.45 -24.71 4.91
C MET A 15 9.96 -24.99 4.87
N GLU A 16 10.67 -24.46 3.88
CA GLU A 16 12.11 -24.66 3.73
C GLU A 16 12.92 -23.67 4.57
N GLU A 17 12.54 -22.38 4.52
CA GLU A 17 13.31 -21.28 5.10
C GLU A 17 12.55 -20.55 6.21
N GLY A 18 11.25 -20.28 6.02
CA GLY A 18 10.44 -19.53 6.98
C GLY A 18 10.41 -20.15 8.37
N ILE A 19 10.25 -21.47 8.49
CA ILE A 19 10.21 -22.19 9.77
C ILE A 19 11.50 -22.09 10.60
N ARG A 20 12.62 -21.67 9.99
CA ARG A 20 13.90 -21.47 10.68
C ARG A 20 13.95 -20.14 11.43
N ILE A 21 12.99 -19.25 11.17
CA ILE A 21 12.93 -17.93 11.81
C ILE A 21 12.56 -18.08 13.28
N PRO A 22 13.37 -17.56 14.22
CA PRO A 22 13.11 -17.68 15.64
C PRO A 22 11.74 -17.09 16.02
N LYS A 23 11.05 -17.77 16.94
CA LYS A 23 9.75 -17.35 17.49
C LYS A 23 8.62 -17.24 16.46
N LEU A 24 8.75 -17.90 15.32
CA LEU A 24 7.63 -18.03 14.37
C LEU A 24 6.44 -18.75 15.02
N ARG A 25 5.25 -18.16 14.89
CA ARG A 25 3.98 -18.69 15.37
C ARG A 25 3.04 -19.13 14.25
N GLY A 26 3.24 -18.58 13.06
CA GLY A 26 2.46 -18.93 11.88
C GLY A 26 2.86 -18.07 10.68
N ALA A 27 2.33 -18.40 9.51
CA ALA A 27 2.53 -17.66 8.27
C ALA A 27 1.24 -17.67 7.43
N PHE A 28 0.97 -16.56 6.76
CA PHE A 28 -0.17 -16.43 5.85
C PHE A 28 0.13 -15.49 4.68
N LEU A 29 -0.62 -15.66 3.60
CA LEU A 29 -0.57 -14.79 2.43
C LEU A 29 -1.28 -13.48 2.71
N HIS A 30 -0.71 -12.37 2.24
CA HIS A 30 -1.30 -11.04 2.37
C HIS A 30 -1.53 -10.40 1.00
N GLY A 31 -2.19 -9.24 0.97
CA GLY A 31 -2.32 -8.44 -0.25
C GLY A 31 -3.23 -9.06 -1.31
N SER A 32 -2.86 -8.83 -2.57
CA SER A 32 -3.77 -9.04 -3.72
C SER A 32 -4.01 -10.49 -4.10
N ILE A 33 -3.10 -11.40 -3.76
CA ILE A 33 -3.21 -12.84 -4.05
C ILE A 33 -4.48 -13.46 -3.45
N ASN A 34 -4.92 -12.96 -2.29
CA ASN A 34 -6.12 -13.43 -1.60
C ASN A 34 -7.43 -13.07 -2.32
N TRP A 35 -7.37 -12.24 -3.36
CA TRP A 35 -8.51 -11.74 -4.11
C TRP A 35 -8.58 -12.30 -5.52
N LEU A 36 -7.63 -13.16 -5.88
CA LEU A 36 -7.58 -13.83 -7.16
C LEU A 36 -8.06 -15.28 -7.02
N SER A 37 -8.72 -15.78 -8.07
CA SER A 37 -9.03 -17.20 -8.19
C SER A 37 -7.74 -17.99 -8.40
N ASP A 38 -7.70 -19.23 -7.90
CA ASP A 38 -6.56 -20.14 -8.01
C ASP A 38 -6.20 -20.47 -9.48
N ASP A 39 -7.18 -20.41 -10.38
CA ASP A 39 -7.00 -20.64 -11.81
C ASP A 39 -6.74 -19.35 -12.61
N ALA A 40 -6.68 -18.19 -11.96
CA ALA A 40 -6.28 -16.96 -12.61
C ALA A 40 -4.77 -16.94 -12.87
N VAL A 41 -4.36 -16.20 -13.90
CA VAL A 41 -2.94 -15.92 -14.16
C VAL A 41 -2.42 -14.97 -13.08
N PHE A 42 -1.32 -15.33 -12.43
CA PHE A 42 -0.66 -14.44 -11.48
C PHE A 42 -0.04 -13.24 -12.23
N PRO A 43 -0.32 -11.99 -11.85
CA PRO A 43 0.15 -10.83 -12.60
C PRO A 43 1.67 -10.67 -12.56
N GLU A 44 2.29 -10.47 -13.72
CA GLU A 44 3.75 -10.27 -13.85
C GLU A 44 4.27 -9.01 -13.14
N ASP A 45 3.39 -8.05 -12.90
CA ASP A 45 3.67 -6.80 -12.19
C ASP A 45 3.17 -6.85 -10.73
N SER A 46 3.17 -8.04 -10.12
CA SER A 46 2.83 -8.24 -8.71
C SER A 46 3.88 -9.09 -7.99
N ASP A 47 4.14 -8.70 -6.75
CA ASP A 47 4.80 -9.51 -5.73
C ASP A 47 3.77 -10.39 -5.01
N LEU A 48 4.28 -11.42 -4.32
CA LEU A 48 3.50 -12.26 -3.42
C LEU A 48 3.89 -11.95 -1.98
N ASP A 49 2.95 -11.32 -1.26
CA ASP A 49 3.14 -10.93 0.13
C ASP A 49 2.96 -12.12 1.09
N ILE A 50 3.95 -12.36 1.93
CA ILE A 50 3.93 -13.34 3.02
C ILE A 50 4.10 -12.61 4.34
N MET A 51 3.17 -12.83 5.27
CA MET A 51 3.26 -12.34 6.64
C MET A 51 3.69 -13.47 7.55
N LEU A 52 4.81 -13.28 8.23
CA LEU A 52 5.29 -14.18 9.28
C LEU A 52 4.92 -13.62 10.64
N VAL A 53 4.18 -14.41 11.41
CA VAL A 53 3.70 -14.03 12.73
C VAL A 53 4.77 -14.37 13.75
N ILE A 54 5.34 -13.36 14.38
CA ILE A 54 6.47 -13.51 15.29
C ILE A 54 6.02 -13.22 16.73
N ASP A 55 6.40 -14.10 17.66
CA ASP A 55 6.17 -13.91 19.10
C ASP A 55 7.17 -12.89 19.70
N ALA A 56 7.11 -11.67 19.18
CA ALA A 56 7.91 -10.53 19.61
C ALA A 56 7.11 -9.24 19.38
N LYS A 57 7.17 -8.33 20.37
CA LYS A 57 6.51 -7.02 20.29
C LYS A 57 7.08 -6.14 19.17
N ASP A 58 8.38 -6.25 18.94
CA ASP A 58 9.07 -5.62 17.82
C ASP A 58 9.91 -6.69 17.11
N PRO A 59 9.39 -7.29 16.03
CA PRO A 59 10.10 -8.32 15.28
C PRO A 59 11.25 -7.75 14.43
N GLY A 60 11.46 -6.42 14.43
CA GLY A 60 12.49 -5.77 13.66
C GLY A 60 12.12 -5.58 12.19
N LEU A 61 13.13 -5.36 11.35
CA LEU A 61 12.94 -5.12 9.92
C LEU A 61 12.47 -6.39 9.21
N LYS A 62 11.54 -6.19 8.26
CA LYS A 62 11.11 -7.23 7.33
C LYS A 62 12.29 -7.81 6.53
N LEU A 63 12.17 -9.06 6.09
CA LEU A 63 13.11 -9.64 5.12
C LEU A 63 13.03 -8.92 3.77
N GLY A 64 11.84 -8.43 3.41
CA GLY A 64 11.63 -7.63 2.21
C GLY A 64 11.49 -8.50 0.96
N LYS A 65 11.95 -7.96 -0.18
CA LYS A 65 11.70 -8.48 -1.53
C LYS A 65 12.88 -9.25 -2.07
N PHE A 66 12.63 -10.46 -2.54
CA PHE A 66 13.64 -11.31 -3.19
C PHE A 66 12.97 -12.30 -4.14
N VAL A 67 13.73 -12.77 -5.13
CA VAL A 67 13.26 -13.76 -6.10
C VAL A 67 13.43 -15.16 -5.51
N TYR A 68 12.38 -15.97 -5.62
CA TYR A 68 12.35 -17.39 -5.26
C TYR A 68 11.59 -18.16 -6.35
N HIS A 69 12.28 -19.09 -7.02
CA HIS A 69 11.74 -19.85 -8.17
C HIS A 69 10.96 -18.98 -9.18
N ASP A 70 11.61 -17.89 -9.64
CA ASP A 70 11.06 -16.92 -10.62
C ASP A 70 9.85 -16.09 -10.14
N ILE A 71 9.49 -16.17 -8.86
CA ILE A 71 8.48 -15.31 -8.22
C ILE A 71 9.17 -14.28 -7.33
N LEU A 72 8.69 -13.04 -7.36
CA LEU A 72 9.09 -12.04 -6.39
C LEU A 72 8.25 -12.18 -5.11
N LEU A 73 8.87 -12.66 -4.03
CA LEU A 73 8.25 -12.71 -2.71
C LEU A 73 8.50 -11.39 -1.98
N GLU A 74 7.51 -10.89 -1.25
CA GLU A 74 7.68 -9.86 -0.21
C GLU A 74 7.37 -10.47 1.15
N VAL A 75 8.40 -10.68 1.97
CA VAL A 75 8.22 -11.27 3.30
C VAL A 75 8.33 -10.23 4.40
N SER A 76 7.25 -10.07 5.16
CA SER A 76 7.13 -9.13 6.28
C SER A 76 6.86 -9.84 7.60
N PHE A 77 7.24 -9.19 8.70
CA PHE A 77 6.98 -9.69 10.05
C PHE A 77 5.78 -8.97 10.65
N LEU A 78 4.94 -9.73 11.36
CA LEU A 78 3.77 -9.25 12.07
C LEU A 78 3.87 -9.67 13.55
N PRO A 79 3.82 -8.74 14.52
CA PRO A 79 3.72 -9.08 15.92
C PRO A 79 2.51 -9.95 16.22
N LYS A 80 2.66 -11.00 17.05
CA LYS A 80 1.57 -11.93 17.40
C LYS A 80 0.35 -11.23 17.99
N ASP A 81 0.56 -10.17 18.78
CA ASP A 81 -0.49 -9.42 19.45
C ASP A 81 -1.39 -8.62 18.49
N GLU A 82 -0.98 -8.40 17.25
CA GLU A 82 -1.84 -7.80 16.22
C GLU A 82 -2.94 -8.74 15.73
N ILE A 83 -2.77 -10.06 15.92
CA ILE A 83 -3.68 -11.08 15.40
C ILE A 83 -4.12 -12.11 16.46
N ASP A 84 -3.99 -11.77 17.74
CA ASP A 84 -4.34 -12.67 18.84
C ASP A 84 -5.85 -12.95 18.99
N SER A 85 -6.69 -12.23 18.24
CA SER A 85 -8.14 -12.36 18.26
C SER A 85 -8.76 -11.99 16.91
N ALA A 86 -9.90 -12.62 16.61
CA ALA A 86 -10.65 -12.32 15.40
C ALA A 86 -11.13 -10.87 15.36
N ASP A 87 -11.51 -10.29 16.50
CA ASP A 87 -12.00 -8.91 16.60
C ASP A 87 -10.92 -7.89 16.16
N LYS A 88 -9.66 -8.07 16.58
CA LYS A 88 -8.56 -7.22 16.14
C LYS A 88 -8.36 -7.31 14.62
N VAL A 89 -8.36 -8.53 14.08
CA VAL A 89 -8.20 -8.76 12.64
C VAL A 89 -9.37 -8.16 11.85
N LEU A 90 -10.61 -8.42 12.28
CA LEU A 90 -11.83 -7.96 11.63
C LEU A 90 -11.99 -6.45 11.67
N GLY A 91 -11.49 -5.79 12.71
CA GLY A 91 -11.49 -4.33 12.85
C GLY A 91 -10.35 -3.61 12.12
N ALA A 92 -9.31 -4.33 11.71
CA ALA A 92 -8.17 -3.76 11.00
C ALA A 92 -8.37 -3.80 9.47
N TYR A 93 -8.50 -2.64 8.82
CA TYR A 93 -8.81 -2.57 7.38
C TYR A 93 -7.74 -3.26 6.51
N HIS A 94 -6.49 -3.21 6.96
CA HIS A 94 -5.35 -3.78 6.24
C HIS A 94 -5.18 -5.28 6.52
N LEU A 95 -5.65 -5.84 7.65
CA LEU A 95 -5.47 -7.26 7.95
C LEU A 95 -6.66 -8.13 7.55
N ALA A 96 -7.89 -7.65 7.75
CA ALA A 96 -9.12 -8.44 7.60
C ALA A 96 -9.21 -9.17 6.25
N GLY A 97 -8.82 -8.49 5.16
CA GLY A 97 -8.86 -9.05 3.81
C GLY A 97 -7.99 -10.30 3.62
N SER A 98 -6.97 -10.50 4.48
CA SER A 98 -6.11 -11.68 4.46
C SER A 98 -6.79 -12.90 5.07
N PHE A 99 -7.74 -12.71 5.98
CA PHE A 99 -8.40 -13.79 6.72
C PHE A 99 -9.82 -14.08 6.22
N ARG A 100 -10.31 -13.33 5.22
CA ARG A 100 -11.65 -13.56 4.64
C ARG A 100 -11.74 -14.86 3.82
N ALA A 101 -10.61 -15.33 3.31
CA ALA A 101 -10.49 -16.51 2.43
C ALA A 101 -9.27 -17.34 2.86
N PRO A 102 -9.15 -18.62 2.44
CA PRO A 102 -8.01 -19.46 2.78
C PRO A 102 -6.68 -18.85 2.29
N SER A 103 -5.82 -18.51 3.25
CA SER A 103 -4.53 -17.83 3.01
C SER A 103 -3.39 -18.35 3.90
N ILE A 104 -3.69 -19.23 4.86
CA ILE A 104 -2.73 -19.72 5.85
C ILE A 104 -1.75 -20.68 5.17
N LEU A 105 -0.45 -20.41 5.35
CA LEU A 105 0.64 -21.24 4.86
C LEU A 105 1.21 -22.15 5.96
N PHE A 106 1.23 -21.67 7.20
CA PHE A 106 1.78 -22.40 8.35
C PHE A 106 1.04 -22.00 9.63
N ASP A 107 0.53 -22.96 10.38
CA ASP A 107 -0.21 -22.71 11.63
C ASP A 107 -0.10 -23.90 12.59
N PRO A 108 1.08 -24.10 13.22
CA PRO A 108 1.36 -25.28 14.04
C PRO A 108 0.50 -25.36 15.31
N TYR A 109 -0.09 -24.24 15.74
CA TYR A 109 -0.90 -24.15 16.96
C TYR A 109 -2.40 -24.02 16.70
N GLY A 110 -2.83 -23.89 15.44
CA GLY A 110 -4.23 -23.68 15.08
C GLY A 110 -4.78 -22.28 15.39
N GLU A 111 -3.92 -21.34 15.82
CA GLU A 111 -4.31 -19.99 16.23
C GLU A 111 -4.81 -19.20 15.01
N LEU A 112 -4.08 -19.26 13.89
CA LEU A 112 -4.48 -18.55 12.66
C LEU A 112 -5.77 -19.13 12.08
N THR A 113 -5.92 -20.45 12.15
CA THR A 113 -7.10 -21.17 11.69
C THR A 113 -8.32 -20.78 12.50
N ALA A 114 -8.18 -20.62 13.81
CA ALA A 114 -9.27 -20.15 14.68
C ALA A 114 -9.70 -18.72 14.31
N VAL A 115 -8.73 -17.82 14.11
CA VAL A 115 -8.98 -16.44 13.67
C VAL A 115 -9.64 -16.40 12.30
N HIS A 116 -9.11 -17.14 11.32
CA HIS A 116 -9.66 -17.25 9.97
C HIS A 116 -11.12 -17.69 9.97
N LYS A 117 -11.48 -18.73 10.73
CA LYS A 117 -12.87 -19.24 10.76
C LYS A 117 -13.87 -18.16 11.15
N VAL A 118 -13.53 -17.33 12.15
CA VAL A 118 -14.40 -16.25 12.59
C VAL A 118 -14.36 -15.10 11.58
N ALA A 119 -13.16 -14.70 11.16
CA ALA A 119 -12.98 -13.58 10.24
C ALA A 119 -13.66 -13.81 8.89
N ALA A 120 -13.56 -15.02 8.31
CA ALA A 120 -14.20 -15.37 7.06
C ALA A 120 -15.73 -15.31 7.13
N LYS A 121 -16.31 -15.75 8.25
CA LYS A 121 -17.75 -15.70 8.47
C LYS A 121 -18.25 -14.27 8.68
N GLU A 122 -17.55 -13.49 9.48
CA GLU A 122 -18.01 -12.17 9.93
C GLU A 122 -17.47 -11.02 9.05
N PHE A 123 -16.70 -11.32 8.00
CA PHE A 123 -16.02 -10.32 7.18
C PHE A 123 -17.00 -9.27 6.65
N ALA A 124 -18.14 -9.72 6.13
CA ALA A 124 -19.15 -8.86 5.50
C ALA A 124 -20.15 -8.22 6.48
N ALA A 125 -20.10 -8.58 7.76
CA ALA A 125 -21.05 -8.04 8.74
C ALA A 125 -20.85 -6.53 8.92
N ARG A 126 -21.94 -5.76 8.86
CA ARG A 126 -21.99 -4.29 8.81
C ARG A 126 -21.16 -3.65 9.91
N ARG A 127 -21.28 -4.15 11.14
CA ARG A 127 -20.49 -3.69 12.30
C ARG A 127 -18.98 -3.73 12.04
N TRP A 128 -18.49 -4.77 11.36
CA TRP A 128 -17.06 -4.93 11.09
C TRP A 128 -16.62 -4.11 9.88
N VAL A 129 -17.47 -3.98 8.86
CA VAL A 129 -17.21 -3.06 7.73
C VAL A 129 -17.06 -1.63 8.25
N GLU A 130 -18.02 -1.15 9.05
CA GLU A 130 -17.96 0.17 9.67
C GLU A 130 -16.70 0.33 10.53
N GLN A 131 -16.38 -0.67 11.36
CA GLN A 131 -15.19 -0.63 12.21
C GLN A 131 -13.90 -0.51 11.40
N ARG A 132 -13.77 -1.23 10.28
CA ARG A 132 -12.61 -1.10 9.39
C ARG A 132 -12.55 0.26 8.71
N CYS A 133 -13.69 0.79 8.26
CA CYS A 133 -13.75 2.15 7.72
C CYS A 133 -13.28 3.18 8.76
N ARG A 134 -13.72 3.06 10.02
CA ARG A 134 -13.25 3.92 11.13
C ARG A 134 -11.75 3.75 11.38
N ASN A 135 -11.25 2.51 11.40
CA ASN A 135 -9.83 2.24 11.55
C ASN A 135 -8.97 2.89 10.44
N ALA A 136 -9.45 2.87 9.18
CA ALA A 136 -8.79 3.57 8.08
C ALA A 136 -8.81 5.10 8.30
N MET A 137 -9.92 5.67 8.74
CA MET A 137 -10.04 7.11 9.06
C MET A 137 -9.10 7.53 10.20
N GLU A 138 -9.01 6.74 11.26
CA GLU A 138 -8.07 6.96 12.36
C GLU A 138 -6.62 6.96 11.87
N LYS A 139 -6.27 6.04 10.96
CA LYS A 139 -4.94 5.97 10.34
C LYS A 139 -4.62 7.18 9.47
N ILE A 140 -5.62 7.76 8.78
CA ILE A 140 -5.45 9.03 8.09
C ILE A 140 -5.07 10.13 9.10
N LEU A 141 -5.84 10.26 10.18
CA LEU A 141 -5.62 11.31 11.18
C LEU A 141 -4.29 11.15 11.92
N GLU A 142 -3.90 9.92 12.24
CA GLU A 142 -2.61 9.59 12.85
C GLU A 142 -1.45 9.93 11.91
N GLY A 143 -1.52 9.51 10.64
CA GLY A 143 -0.47 9.76 9.66
C GLY A 143 -0.33 11.25 9.27
N CYS A 144 -1.40 12.04 9.41
CA CYS A 144 -1.37 13.49 9.19
C CYS A 144 -0.63 14.27 10.29
N ARG A 145 -0.17 13.62 11.37
CA ARG A 145 0.62 14.29 12.41
C ARG A 145 1.99 14.63 11.83
N GLN A 146 2.20 15.91 11.58
CA GLN A 146 3.49 16.44 11.12
C GLN A 146 4.46 16.50 12.28
N ASP A 147 5.69 16.05 12.02
CA ASP A 147 6.86 16.33 12.85
C ASP A 147 7.61 17.49 12.18
N PRO A 148 7.60 18.70 12.77
CA PRO A 148 8.25 19.88 12.18
C PRO A 148 9.76 19.70 11.99
N ASP A 149 10.40 18.83 12.78
CA ASP A 149 11.83 18.57 12.74
C ASP A 149 12.19 17.47 11.74
N ALA A 150 11.20 16.76 11.18
CA ALA A 150 11.44 15.74 10.17
C ALA A 150 11.94 16.38 8.86
N PRO A 151 12.86 15.73 8.13
CA PRO A 151 13.28 16.26 6.84
C PRO A 151 12.11 16.35 5.85
N PHE A 152 12.18 17.31 4.94
CA PHE A 152 11.07 17.66 4.06
C PHE A 152 10.45 16.47 3.29
N PRO A 153 11.22 15.50 2.74
CA PRO A 153 10.63 14.30 2.12
C PRO A 153 9.77 13.45 3.08
N GLN A 154 10.14 13.35 4.36
CA GLN A 154 9.30 12.69 5.38
C GLN A 154 7.99 13.45 5.59
N GLN A 155 8.04 14.79 5.65
CA GLN A 155 6.84 15.63 5.80
C GLN A 155 5.86 15.42 4.62
N VAL A 156 6.38 15.29 3.40
CA VAL A 156 5.58 14.94 2.20
C VAL A 156 4.88 13.58 2.38
N ASN A 157 5.56 12.56 2.89
CA ASN A 157 4.94 11.25 3.14
C ASN A 157 3.78 11.33 4.15
N SER A 158 3.91 12.17 5.18
CA SER A 158 2.86 12.41 6.19
C SER A 158 1.63 13.18 5.65
N TRP A 159 1.67 13.66 4.41
CA TRP A 159 0.48 14.09 3.66
C TRP A 159 0.05 13.04 2.62
N LEU A 160 1.01 12.54 1.85
CA LEU A 160 0.78 11.67 0.69
C LEU A 160 0.06 10.37 1.08
N PHE A 161 0.59 9.63 2.05
CA PHE A 161 0.02 8.34 2.46
C PHE A 161 -1.37 8.47 3.08
N PRO A 162 -1.61 9.39 4.04
CA PRO A 162 -2.95 9.66 4.55
C PRO A 162 -3.95 10.03 3.44
N THR A 163 -3.53 10.84 2.48
CA THR A 163 -4.36 11.18 1.30
C THR A 163 -4.72 9.92 0.52
N GLY A 164 -3.76 9.02 0.29
CA GLY A 164 -4.00 7.75 -0.38
C GLY A 164 -4.91 6.78 0.40
N ILE A 165 -4.93 6.83 1.73
CA ILE A 165 -5.78 5.96 2.57
C ILE A 165 -7.27 6.33 2.46
N THR A 166 -7.63 7.54 2.00
CA THR A 166 -9.04 7.87 1.70
C THR A 166 -9.68 6.86 0.74
N THR A 167 -8.92 6.35 -0.23
CA THR A 167 -9.37 5.29 -1.15
C THR A 167 -9.63 3.97 -0.43
N HIS A 168 -8.89 3.67 0.63
CA HIS A 168 -9.04 2.44 1.42
C HIS A 168 -10.31 2.45 2.25
N VAL A 169 -10.76 3.61 2.73
CA VAL A 169 -12.07 3.77 3.39
C VAL A 169 -13.18 3.31 2.46
N LEU A 170 -13.17 3.81 1.21
CA LEU A 170 -14.19 3.47 0.22
C LEU A 170 -14.10 2.02 -0.24
N LEU A 171 -12.90 1.51 -0.52
CA LEU A 171 -12.70 0.12 -0.91
C LEU A 171 -13.17 -0.85 0.18
N THR A 172 -12.92 -0.52 1.45
CA THR A 172 -13.40 -1.30 2.59
C THR A 172 -14.93 -1.30 2.66
N ALA A 173 -15.57 -0.15 2.49
CA ALA A 173 -17.03 -0.04 2.42
C ALA A 173 -17.64 -0.87 1.27
N GLY A 174 -16.92 -0.97 0.15
CA GLY A 174 -17.32 -1.80 -0.99
C GLY A 174 -16.93 -3.28 -0.89
N LEU A 175 -16.42 -3.74 0.25
CA LEU A 175 -15.86 -5.10 0.43
C LEU A 175 -14.81 -5.47 -0.64
N LYS A 176 -14.11 -4.48 -1.18
CA LYS A 176 -13.03 -4.67 -2.16
C LYS A 176 -11.68 -4.68 -1.46
N ASN A 177 -10.68 -5.25 -2.13
CA ASN A 177 -9.31 -5.21 -1.65
C ASN A 177 -8.82 -3.75 -1.50
N PRO A 178 -8.41 -3.29 -0.31
CA PRO A 178 -7.74 -2.01 -0.12
C PRO A 178 -6.29 -2.07 -0.63
N THR A 179 -6.11 -2.37 -1.93
CA THR A 179 -4.78 -2.53 -2.54
C THR A 179 -3.94 -1.28 -2.31
N VAL A 180 -2.62 -1.45 -2.16
CA VAL A 180 -1.71 -0.31 -1.99
C VAL A 180 -1.40 0.29 -3.37
N ARG A 181 -1.06 -0.54 -4.36
CA ARG A 181 -0.61 -0.03 -5.66
C ARG A 181 -1.73 0.54 -6.52
N ARG A 182 -2.76 -0.28 -6.74
CA ARG A 182 -3.86 -0.01 -7.68
C ARG A 182 -5.02 0.76 -7.04
N ARG A 183 -4.82 1.36 -5.86
CA ARG A 183 -5.90 1.91 -5.02
C ARG A 183 -6.82 2.91 -5.72
N TYR A 184 -6.25 3.84 -6.50
CA TYR A 184 -7.04 4.84 -7.22
C TYR A 184 -7.81 4.22 -8.39
N MET A 185 -7.22 3.27 -9.12
CA MET A 185 -7.92 2.54 -10.17
C MET A 185 -9.05 1.65 -9.62
N ALA A 186 -8.79 0.99 -8.49
CA ALA A 186 -9.76 0.14 -7.81
C ALA A 186 -10.93 0.97 -7.30
N VAL A 187 -10.65 2.10 -6.63
CA VAL A 187 -11.72 2.96 -6.11
C VAL A 187 -12.49 3.66 -7.22
N ARG A 188 -11.85 4.00 -8.36
CA ARG A 188 -12.55 4.50 -9.55
C ARG A 188 -13.59 3.51 -10.05
N SER A 189 -13.22 2.23 -10.11
CA SER A 189 -14.11 1.15 -10.58
C SER A 189 -15.26 0.97 -9.61
N LEU A 190 -14.97 0.93 -8.30
CA LEU A 190 -16.00 0.89 -7.25
C LEU A 190 -16.96 2.09 -7.36
N LEU A 191 -16.44 3.32 -7.42
CA LEU A 191 -17.27 4.51 -7.50
C LEU A 191 -18.15 4.53 -8.75
N ALA A 192 -17.67 3.98 -9.88
CA ALA A 192 -18.49 3.80 -11.07
C ALA A 192 -19.65 2.81 -10.84
N GLU A 193 -19.41 1.69 -10.15
CA GLU A 193 -20.46 0.69 -9.80
C GLU A 193 -21.61 1.33 -9.01
N TYR A 194 -21.31 2.31 -8.15
CA TYR A 194 -22.29 3.01 -7.32
C TYR A 194 -22.76 4.37 -7.90
N GLY A 195 -22.37 4.71 -9.13
CA GLY A 195 -22.80 5.94 -9.80
C GLY A 195 -22.23 7.23 -9.17
N ARG A 196 -21.02 7.17 -8.60
CA ARG A 196 -20.34 8.25 -7.85
C ARG A 196 -18.97 8.60 -8.44
N LEU A 197 -18.80 8.47 -9.74
CA LEU A 197 -17.51 8.62 -10.41
C LEU A 197 -16.92 10.03 -10.23
N GLU A 198 -17.75 11.06 -10.01
CA GLU A 198 -17.33 12.42 -9.67
C GLU A 198 -16.47 12.48 -8.41
N PHE A 199 -16.71 11.60 -7.44
CA PHE A 199 -15.92 11.56 -6.20
C PHE A 199 -14.48 11.09 -6.45
N HIS A 200 -14.23 10.36 -7.55
CA HIS A 200 -12.87 10.00 -7.96
C HIS A 200 -12.04 11.25 -8.28
N GLU A 201 -12.64 12.22 -8.97
CA GLU A 201 -11.95 13.47 -9.33
C GLU A 201 -11.61 14.29 -8.07
N GLU A 202 -12.45 14.24 -7.03
CA GLU A 202 -12.15 14.84 -5.74
C GLU A 202 -10.96 14.17 -5.03
N LEU A 203 -10.88 12.84 -5.08
CA LEU A 203 -9.73 12.10 -4.53
C LEU A 203 -8.42 12.45 -5.25
N LEU A 204 -8.46 12.64 -6.57
CA LEU A 204 -7.31 13.10 -7.35
C LEU A 204 -6.96 14.57 -7.07
N ALA A 205 -7.95 15.41 -6.79
CA ALA A 205 -7.74 16.80 -6.41
C ALA A 205 -7.05 16.93 -5.04
N LEU A 206 -7.41 16.08 -4.08
CA LEU A 206 -6.72 16.00 -2.78
C LEU A 206 -5.23 15.62 -2.92
N LEU A 207 -4.90 14.78 -3.90
CA LEU A 207 -3.53 14.43 -4.26
C LEU A 207 -2.80 15.56 -5.03
N GLY A 208 -3.53 16.58 -5.52
CA GLY A 208 -2.97 17.68 -6.31
C GLY A 208 -2.78 17.35 -7.80
N CYS A 209 -3.22 16.18 -8.26
CA CYS A 209 -2.88 15.68 -9.60
C CYS A 209 -4.04 15.76 -10.63
N GLY A 210 -5.19 16.32 -10.24
CA GLY A 210 -6.41 16.30 -11.05
C GLY A 210 -6.27 16.89 -12.46
N SER A 211 -5.41 17.90 -12.63
CA SER A 211 -5.16 18.60 -13.90
C SER A 211 -3.86 18.21 -14.61
N MET A 212 -3.06 17.29 -14.05
CA MET A 212 -1.78 16.92 -14.65
C MET A 212 -1.99 16.17 -15.96
N SER A 213 -1.31 16.61 -17.01
CA SER A 213 -1.35 15.93 -18.31
C SER A 213 -0.48 14.67 -18.32
N ARG A 214 -0.80 13.75 -19.23
CA ARG A 214 0.02 12.55 -19.49
C ARG A 214 1.49 12.87 -19.79
N ILE A 215 1.75 13.96 -20.50
CA ILE A 215 3.11 14.39 -20.87
C ILE A 215 3.89 14.85 -19.63
N GLN A 216 3.25 15.64 -18.76
CA GLN A 216 3.86 16.08 -17.50
C GLN A 216 4.21 14.89 -16.61
N VAL A 217 3.26 13.99 -16.37
CA VAL A 217 3.49 12.80 -15.54
C VAL A 217 4.59 11.90 -16.13
N GLY A 218 4.58 11.69 -17.45
CA GLY A 218 5.62 10.92 -18.13
C GLY A 218 7.01 11.53 -17.98
N SER A 219 7.11 12.86 -18.01
CA SER A 219 8.38 13.57 -17.80
C SER A 219 8.90 13.38 -16.38
N HIS A 220 8.02 13.47 -15.37
CA HIS A 220 8.38 13.20 -13.97
C HIS A 220 8.84 11.76 -13.74
N LEU A 221 8.19 10.79 -14.38
CA LEU A 221 8.59 9.39 -14.28
C LEU A 221 9.94 9.11 -14.96
N LEU A 222 10.24 9.79 -16.08
CA LEU A 222 11.55 9.69 -16.72
C LEU A 222 12.66 10.18 -15.79
N GLU A 223 12.49 11.35 -15.18
CA GLU A 223 13.44 11.89 -14.20
C GLU A 223 13.57 10.99 -12.97
N LEU A 224 12.44 10.47 -12.45
CA LEU A 224 12.44 9.54 -11.33
C LEU A 224 13.24 8.28 -11.65
N THR A 225 13.15 7.78 -12.89
CA THR A 225 13.85 6.57 -13.31
C THR A 225 15.36 6.72 -13.14
N GLU A 226 15.91 7.88 -13.51
CA GLU A 226 17.34 8.19 -13.30
C GLU A 226 17.70 8.25 -11.81
N VAL A 227 16.85 8.90 -11.01
CA VAL A 227 17.05 9.03 -9.55
C VAL A 227 16.97 7.67 -8.86
N PHE A 228 16.05 6.80 -9.27
CA PHE A 228 15.92 5.43 -8.80
C PHE A 228 17.19 4.63 -9.08
N ASP A 229 17.71 4.70 -10.31
CA ASP A 229 18.92 3.96 -10.69
C ASP A 229 20.17 4.45 -9.96
N ILE A 230 20.20 5.71 -9.52
CA ILE A 230 21.23 6.24 -8.61
C ILE A 230 21.03 5.69 -7.19
N ALA A 231 19.83 5.85 -6.62
CA ALA A 231 19.52 5.43 -5.25
C ALA A 231 19.83 3.94 -5.04
N LYS A 232 19.39 3.09 -5.96
CA LYS A 232 19.65 1.64 -5.98
C LYS A 232 21.15 1.31 -5.92
N LYS A 233 22.01 2.10 -6.57
CA LYS A 233 23.47 1.86 -6.60
C LYS A 233 24.19 2.32 -5.34
N VAL A 234 23.69 3.37 -4.68
CA VAL A 234 24.36 3.94 -3.51
C VAL A 234 23.85 3.36 -2.19
N GLN A 235 22.68 2.73 -2.18
CA GLN A 235 22.04 2.18 -0.98
C GLN A 235 22.96 1.25 -0.19
N ARG A 236 23.20 1.60 1.07
CA ARG A 236 23.96 0.83 2.07
C ARG A 236 23.22 0.78 3.40
N THR A 237 22.60 1.90 3.78
CA THR A 237 21.81 2.01 5.00
C THR A 237 20.49 1.26 4.81
N PRO A 238 20.11 0.37 5.76
CA PRO A 238 18.83 -0.31 5.70
C PRO A 238 17.69 0.64 6.10
N PHE A 239 16.65 0.68 5.27
CA PHE A 239 15.38 1.35 5.50
C PHE A 239 14.23 0.34 5.42
N PHE A 240 13.08 0.66 6.02
CA PHE A 240 11.91 -0.23 5.98
C PHE A 240 11.41 -0.54 4.55
N PHE A 241 11.72 0.32 3.57
CA PHE A 241 11.36 0.17 2.15
C PHE A 241 12.56 -0.23 1.29
N SER A 242 13.73 -0.53 1.85
CA SER A 242 14.97 -0.79 1.09
C SER A 242 14.80 -1.85 0.00
N SER A 243 13.93 -2.82 0.21
CA SER A 243 13.63 -3.87 -0.77
C SER A 243 12.89 -3.37 -2.02
N ASP A 244 12.22 -2.22 -1.95
CA ASP A 244 11.54 -1.59 -3.08
C ASP A 244 12.53 -0.88 -4.03
N LEU A 245 13.76 -0.64 -3.59
CA LEU A 245 14.80 0.06 -4.35
C LEU A 245 15.91 -0.90 -4.79
N THR A 246 15.51 -1.98 -5.47
CA THR A 246 16.40 -3.05 -5.95
C THR A 246 16.21 -3.31 -7.43
N ASP A 247 17.15 -4.03 -8.07
CA ASP A 247 16.98 -4.48 -9.46
C ASP A 247 15.74 -5.38 -9.59
N ALA A 248 15.53 -6.27 -8.62
CA ALA A 248 14.39 -7.17 -8.58
C ALA A 248 13.06 -6.39 -8.50
N ALA A 249 12.99 -5.31 -7.74
CA ALA A 249 11.76 -4.52 -7.57
C ALA A 249 11.55 -3.45 -8.68
N ARG A 250 12.53 -3.20 -9.55
CA ARG A 250 12.45 -2.11 -10.53
C ARG A 250 11.24 -2.21 -11.46
N HIS A 251 10.91 -3.41 -11.92
CA HIS A 251 9.75 -3.64 -12.80
C HIS A 251 8.43 -3.32 -12.09
N LEU A 252 8.33 -3.67 -10.79
CA LEU A 252 7.18 -3.32 -9.97
C LEU A 252 7.09 -1.82 -9.72
N VAL A 253 8.20 -1.12 -9.53
CA VAL A 253 8.18 0.29 -9.12
C VAL A 253 8.08 1.24 -10.33
N ILE A 254 8.96 1.07 -11.32
CA ILE A 254 9.10 1.94 -12.48
C ILE A 254 8.22 1.48 -13.64
N ASP A 255 8.38 0.23 -14.09
CA ASP A 255 7.74 -0.21 -15.33
C ASP A 255 6.21 -0.32 -15.18
N ALA A 256 5.73 -0.71 -14.00
CA ALA A 256 4.30 -0.67 -13.70
C ALA A 256 3.73 0.77 -13.70
N SER A 257 4.52 1.78 -13.34
CA SER A 257 4.08 3.20 -13.45
C SER A 257 3.98 3.63 -14.92
N TRP A 258 4.91 3.20 -15.77
CA TRP A 258 4.82 3.41 -17.21
C TRP A 258 3.58 2.76 -17.81
N LYS A 259 3.28 1.52 -17.41
CA LYS A 259 2.08 0.78 -17.83
C LYS A 259 0.78 1.50 -17.42
N MET A 260 0.74 2.10 -16.22
CA MET A 260 -0.40 2.92 -15.80
C MET A 260 -0.58 4.14 -16.71
N ILE A 261 0.50 4.89 -16.96
CA ILE A 261 0.48 6.07 -17.85
C ILE A 261 0.05 5.68 -19.26
N SER A 262 0.58 4.57 -19.81
CA SER A 262 0.25 4.11 -21.16
C SER A 262 -1.20 3.68 -21.30
N SER A 263 -1.79 3.16 -20.21
CA SER A 263 -3.19 2.72 -20.14
C SER A 263 -4.17 3.85 -19.80
N GLY A 264 -3.70 5.10 -19.72
CA GLY A 264 -4.54 6.28 -19.45
C GLY A 264 -4.63 6.67 -17.98
N TYR A 265 -4.08 5.88 -17.05
CA TYR A 265 -4.11 6.10 -15.59
C TYR A 265 -2.92 6.94 -15.10
N HIS A 266 -2.60 8.00 -15.84
CA HIS A 266 -1.45 8.84 -15.58
C HIS A 266 -1.59 9.64 -14.26
N ARG A 267 -2.78 10.15 -13.94
CA ARG A 267 -3.01 10.91 -12.70
C ARG A 267 -2.90 10.01 -11.47
N GLU A 268 -3.43 8.79 -11.58
CA GLU A 268 -3.38 7.76 -10.53
C GLU A 268 -1.94 7.28 -10.27
N ALA A 269 -1.07 7.30 -11.29
CA ALA A 269 0.34 6.92 -11.16
C ALA A 269 1.16 7.91 -10.30
N VAL A 270 0.71 9.18 -10.20
CA VAL A 270 1.42 10.24 -9.48
C VAL A 270 1.72 9.87 -8.03
N PHE A 271 0.79 9.22 -7.34
CA PHE A 271 1.00 8.78 -5.95
C PHE A 271 2.30 7.99 -5.80
N TRP A 272 2.52 7.01 -6.70
CA TRP A 272 3.70 6.15 -6.64
C TRP A 272 4.96 6.81 -7.14
N ILE A 273 4.85 7.72 -8.11
CA ILE A 273 5.97 8.53 -8.55
C ILE A 273 6.48 9.36 -7.37
N THR A 274 5.60 10.06 -6.65
CA THR A 274 5.96 10.87 -5.48
C THR A 274 6.50 10.01 -4.33
N ALA A 275 5.83 8.90 -3.99
CA ALA A 275 6.29 8.01 -2.92
C ALA A 275 7.68 7.41 -3.21
N THR A 276 7.94 7.06 -4.46
CA THR A 276 9.23 6.51 -4.89
C THR A 276 10.32 7.58 -4.86
N TYR A 277 10.01 8.82 -5.27
CA TYR A 277 10.94 9.94 -5.13
C TYR A 277 11.38 10.14 -3.68
N VAL A 278 10.43 10.18 -2.74
CA VAL A 278 10.75 10.34 -1.30
C VAL A 278 11.72 9.26 -0.84
N ARG A 279 11.45 7.98 -1.18
CA ARG A 279 12.31 6.86 -0.83
C ARG A 279 13.72 6.99 -1.43
N CYS A 280 13.82 7.38 -2.70
CA CYS A 280 15.10 7.58 -3.35
C CYS A 280 15.91 8.71 -2.72
N ILE A 281 15.26 9.83 -2.36
CA ILE A 281 15.91 10.96 -1.69
C ILE A 281 16.41 10.56 -0.31
N GLN A 282 15.64 9.79 0.46
CA GLN A 282 16.08 9.29 1.77
C GLN A 282 17.37 8.45 1.67
N VAL A 283 17.43 7.56 0.68
CA VAL A 283 18.64 6.77 0.42
C VAL A 283 19.81 7.65 -0.01
N ILE A 284 19.62 8.52 -1.02
CA ILE A 284 20.70 9.37 -1.55
C ILE A 284 21.18 10.37 -0.48
N SER A 285 20.29 10.87 0.36
CA SER A 285 20.64 11.75 1.48
C SER A 285 21.51 11.06 2.53
N SER A 286 21.40 9.73 2.67
CA SER A 286 22.14 8.97 3.68
C SER A 286 23.44 8.38 3.12
N ASP A 287 23.40 7.86 1.89
CA ASP A 287 24.48 7.05 1.32
C ASP A 287 25.11 7.64 0.05
N GLY A 288 24.50 8.69 -0.52
CA GLY A 288 24.94 9.33 -1.76
C GLY A 288 25.87 10.53 -1.55
N THR A 289 26.28 11.14 -2.66
CA THR A 289 27.03 12.41 -2.69
C THR A 289 26.09 13.60 -2.69
N GLU A 290 26.56 14.76 -2.24
CA GLU A 290 25.77 15.99 -2.29
C GLU A 290 25.31 16.38 -3.71
N GLU A 291 26.12 16.07 -4.73
CA GLU A 291 25.75 16.34 -6.11
C GLU A 291 24.58 15.46 -6.56
N GLN A 292 24.60 14.18 -6.22
CA GLN A 292 23.49 13.26 -6.48
C GLN A 292 22.22 13.73 -5.76
N LEU A 293 22.35 14.16 -4.49
CA LEU A 293 21.23 14.67 -3.71
C LEU A 293 20.65 15.94 -4.33
N ARG A 294 21.49 16.92 -4.70
CA ARG A 294 21.04 18.18 -5.35
C ARG A 294 20.31 17.91 -6.67
N ARG A 295 20.77 16.94 -7.47
CA ARG A 295 20.10 16.56 -8.72
C ARG A 295 18.74 15.93 -8.45
N ALA A 296 18.68 14.99 -7.50
CA ALA A 296 17.43 14.31 -7.13
C ALA A 296 16.40 15.29 -6.54
N ASP A 297 16.83 16.17 -5.63
CA ASP A 297 15.96 17.18 -5.00
C ASP A 297 15.38 18.15 -6.03
N ARG A 298 16.17 18.57 -7.03
CA ARG A 298 15.67 19.48 -8.08
C ARG A 298 14.51 18.87 -8.87
N GLY A 299 14.59 17.60 -9.26
CA GLY A 299 13.49 16.90 -9.95
C GLY A 299 12.26 16.75 -9.06
N PHE A 300 12.48 16.36 -7.80
CA PHE A 300 11.42 16.22 -6.82
C PHE A 300 10.68 17.53 -6.54
N ARG A 301 11.40 18.64 -6.37
CA ARG A 301 10.81 19.97 -6.17
C ARG A 301 9.94 20.41 -7.35
N ARG A 302 10.31 20.07 -8.59
CA ARG A 302 9.45 20.34 -9.76
C ARG A 302 8.16 19.52 -9.72
N LEU A 303 8.25 18.23 -9.38
CA LEU A 303 7.06 17.40 -9.21
C LEU A 303 6.15 17.97 -8.12
N LEU A 304 6.70 18.33 -6.96
CA LEU A 304 5.92 18.89 -5.87
C LEU A 304 5.28 20.24 -6.22
N ALA A 305 5.99 21.11 -6.94
CA ALA A 305 5.41 22.37 -7.43
C ALA A 305 4.21 22.13 -8.37
N ASP A 306 4.29 21.15 -9.27
CA ASP A 306 3.15 20.74 -10.11
C ASP A 306 1.98 20.17 -9.28
N LEU A 307 2.27 19.60 -8.11
CA LEU A 307 1.27 19.16 -7.12
C LEU A 307 0.83 20.31 -6.19
N GLY A 308 1.27 21.55 -6.41
CA GLY A 308 0.96 22.70 -5.57
C GLY A 308 1.53 22.58 -4.15
N VAL A 309 2.78 22.10 -4.04
CA VAL A 309 3.55 22.02 -2.80
C VAL A 309 4.95 22.58 -3.03
N GLU A 310 5.20 23.82 -2.63
CA GLU A 310 6.53 24.44 -2.68
C GLU A 310 7.28 24.26 -1.36
N ASP A 311 6.56 24.31 -0.24
CA ASP A 311 7.12 24.27 1.10
C ASP A 311 6.22 23.54 2.14
N THR A 312 6.64 23.61 3.41
CA THR A 312 5.93 22.99 4.54
C THR A 312 4.57 23.64 4.82
N THR A 313 4.39 24.93 4.53
CA THR A 313 3.11 25.61 4.70
C THR A 313 2.07 25.05 3.74
N ASP A 314 2.46 24.79 2.49
CA ASP A 314 1.57 24.11 1.53
C ASP A 314 1.18 22.71 2.00
N LEU A 315 2.13 21.93 2.56
CA LEU A 315 1.82 20.61 3.14
C LEU A 315 0.80 20.70 4.29
N GLN A 316 0.93 21.71 5.15
CA GLN A 316 -0.02 21.95 6.23
C GLN A 316 -1.42 22.28 5.68
N GLN A 317 -1.49 23.10 4.63
CA GLN A 317 -2.75 23.42 3.96
C GLN A 317 -3.36 22.16 3.32
N ARG A 318 -2.56 21.36 2.60
CA ARG A 318 -3.01 20.09 2.00
C ARG A 318 -3.56 19.12 3.05
N ILE A 319 -2.95 19.06 4.23
CA ILE A 319 -3.46 18.25 5.35
C ILE A 319 -4.76 18.82 5.93
N ALA A 320 -4.89 20.15 6.01
CA ALA A 320 -6.13 20.79 6.43
C ALA A 320 -7.27 20.50 5.45
N ASP A 321 -7.01 20.59 4.14
CA ASP A 321 -7.97 20.28 3.08
C ASP A 321 -8.39 18.79 3.14
N LEU A 322 -7.43 17.89 3.32
CA LEU A 322 -7.70 16.46 3.52
C LEU A 322 -8.63 16.24 4.72
N LYS A 323 -8.33 16.84 5.87
CA LYS A 323 -9.16 16.74 7.09
C LYS A 323 -10.57 17.30 6.85
N ALA A 324 -10.70 18.40 6.14
CA ALA A 324 -11.99 18.99 5.78
C ALA A 324 -12.80 18.10 4.83
N ALA A 325 -12.14 17.29 3.99
CA ALA A 325 -12.80 16.35 3.09
C ALA A 325 -13.27 15.05 3.77
N LEU A 326 -12.71 14.69 4.93
CA LEU A 326 -13.01 13.42 5.62
C LEU A 326 -14.51 13.17 5.90
N PRO A 327 -15.32 14.15 6.33
CA PRO A 327 -16.76 13.93 6.47
C PRO A 327 -17.44 13.47 5.18
N ARG A 328 -17.01 13.99 4.02
CA ARG A 328 -17.57 13.60 2.71
C ARG A 328 -17.09 12.21 2.28
N VAL A 329 -15.85 11.84 2.61
CA VAL A 329 -15.34 10.47 2.42
C VAL A 329 -16.19 9.49 3.24
N TRP A 330 -16.48 9.82 4.50
CA TRP A 330 -17.31 9.00 5.37
C TRP A 330 -18.74 8.85 4.84
N GLN A 331 -19.40 9.95 4.46
CA GLN A 331 -20.74 9.91 3.87
C GLN A 331 -20.80 9.07 2.58
N THR A 332 -19.75 9.12 1.77
CA THR A 332 -19.63 8.30 0.56
C THR A 332 -19.47 6.82 0.92
N ALA A 333 -18.66 6.52 1.94
CA ALA A 333 -18.49 5.16 2.45
C ALA A 333 -19.81 4.60 3.02
N GLU A 334 -20.55 5.37 3.82
CA GLU A 334 -21.87 5.00 4.34
C GLU A 334 -22.84 4.69 3.21
N ALA A 335 -22.92 5.55 2.20
CA ALA A 335 -23.80 5.33 1.06
C ALA A 335 -23.42 4.09 0.24
N ILE A 336 -22.13 3.75 0.15
CA ILE A 336 -21.67 2.49 -0.46
C ILE A 336 -22.10 1.31 0.41
N MET A 337 -21.90 1.38 1.73
CA MET A 337 -22.27 0.31 2.65
C MET A 337 -23.78 0.03 2.60
N ASP A 338 -24.60 1.06 2.66
CA ASP A 338 -26.07 0.95 2.64
C ASP A 338 -26.60 0.39 1.32
N ALA A 339 -25.88 0.59 0.21
CA ALA A 339 -26.25 0.10 -1.11
C ALA A 339 -25.59 -1.24 -1.48
N ASN A 340 -24.68 -1.76 -0.67
CA ASN A 340 -23.94 -3.00 -0.97
C ASN A 340 -24.74 -4.23 -0.51
N PRO A 341 -25.28 -5.05 -1.43
CA PRO A 341 -26.10 -6.20 -1.06
C PRO A 341 -25.32 -7.34 -0.42
N GLU A 342 -23.97 -7.32 -0.49
CA GLU A 342 -23.12 -8.31 0.16
C GLU A 342 -22.91 -8.02 1.65
N ILE A 343 -23.26 -6.82 2.14
CA ILE A 343 -23.14 -6.48 3.56
C ILE A 343 -24.32 -7.04 4.33
N GLU A 344 -24.02 -7.71 5.44
CA GLU A 344 -24.98 -8.38 6.31
C GLU A 344 -25.22 -7.56 7.58
N ASP A 345 -26.48 -7.38 8.00
CA ASP A 345 -26.83 -6.62 9.21
C ASP A 345 -26.50 -7.32 10.54
#